data_AF-A0A3D5NF06-F1
#
_entry.id   AF-A0A3D5NF06-F1
#
_cell.length_a   1.000
_cell.length_b   1.000
_cell.length_c   1.000
_cell.angle_alpha   90.00
_cell.angle_beta   90.00
_cell.angle_gamma   90.00
#
_symmetry.space_group_name_H-M   'P 1'
#
loop_
_entity.id
_entity.type
_entity.pdbx_description
1 polymer ?
#
loop_
_entity_poly.entity_id
_entity_poly.type
_entity_poly.pdbx_seq_one_letter_code
_entity_poly.pdbx_strand_id
1 'polypeptide(L)'
;MTSPLKPRSDLPRMDAGSVLIFDLDNTLYPAACNLFAQVSTLIGHYVRDTLSLEPDEAYRVQKDYFHRYGTTLRGLMTEHEIDPADYLRKVHDIDVSVVAPAPDLAAALDDLPGRKL
;
A
#
# COMPACT_ATOMS: atom_id res chain seq x y z
N MET A 1 -6.17 3.25 38.06
CA MET A 1 -6.19 1.78 38.17
C MET A 1 -6.48 1.24 36.78
N THR A 2 -5.43 0.82 36.05
CA THR A 2 -5.56 0.23 34.72
C THR A 2 -6.06 -1.20 34.88
N SER A 3 -7.24 -1.49 34.34
CA SER A 3 -7.77 -2.86 34.26
C SER A 3 -6.79 -3.73 33.46
N PRO A 4 -6.48 -4.96 33.87
CA PRO A 4 -5.67 -5.86 33.05
C PRO A 4 -6.40 -6.11 31.72
N LEU A 5 -5.66 -6.05 30.60
CA LEU A 5 -6.20 -6.47 29.31
C LEU A 5 -6.68 -7.91 29.43
N LYS A 6 -7.95 -8.13 29.10
CA LYS A 6 -8.58 -9.45 29.02
C LYS A 6 -7.81 -10.28 27.97
N PRO A 7 -7.44 -11.55 28.24
CA PRO A 7 -6.76 -12.36 27.23
C PRO A 7 -7.69 -12.52 26.04
N ARG A 8 -7.27 -12.04 24.86
CA ARG A 8 -8.07 -12.10 23.64
C ARG A 8 -8.10 -13.54 23.13
N SER A 9 -9.23 -14.21 23.34
CA SER A 9 -9.48 -15.60 22.97
C SER A 9 -9.87 -15.83 21.51
N ASP A 10 -9.62 -14.86 20.62
CA ASP A 10 -10.38 -14.79 19.36
C ASP A 10 -9.52 -15.01 18.10
N LEU A 11 -8.21 -15.26 18.26
CA LEU A 11 -7.40 -15.69 17.13
C LEU A 11 -7.71 -17.16 16.80
N PRO A 12 -7.85 -17.51 15.50
CA PRO A 12 -7.98 -18.90 15.10
C PRO A 12 -6.80 -19.71 15.65
N ARG A 13 -7.04 -20.98 15.98
CA ARG A 13 -5.96 -21.88 16.42
C ARG A 13 -4.85 -21.88 15.37
N MET A 14 -3.71 -21.33 15.74
CA MET A 14 -2.50 -21.33 14.92
C MET A 14 -1.69 -22.59 15.24
N ASP A 15 -1.20 -23.25 14.20
CA ASP A 15 -0.22 -24.31 14.27
C ASP A 15 1.12 -23.87 13.65
N ALA A 16 2.08 -24.78 13.62
CA ALA A 16 3.42 -24.49 13.09
C ALA A 16 3.43 -24.13 11.59
N GLY A 17 2.37 -24.43 10.83
CA GLY A 17 2.24 -24.11 9.40
C GLY A 17 1.41 -22.86 9.12
N SER A 18 0.83 -22.25 10.14
CA SER A 18 -0.06 -21.10 9.99
C SER A 18 0.73 -19.83 9.64
N VAL A 19 0.21 -19.06 8.67
CA VAL A 19 0.78 -17.79 8.23
C VAL A 19 -0.26 -16.69 8.40
N LEU A 20 0.15 -15.59 9.04
CA LEU A 20 -0.63 -14.36 9.09
C LEU A 20 -0.11 -13.41 8.02
N ILE A 21 -0.99 -12.99 7.12
CA ILE A 21 -0.70 -11.99 6.10
C ILE A 21 -1.50 -10.75 6.45
N PHE A 22 -0.81 -9.63 6.61
CA PHE A 22 -1.41 -8.33 6.82
C PHE A 22 -1.26 -7.52 5.56
N ASP A 23 -2.34 -6.90 5.12
CA ASP A 23 -2.24 -5.77 4.21
C ASP A 23 -1.55 -4.59 4.91
N LEU A 24 -0.88 -3.73 4.16
CA LEU A 24 -0.14 -2.58 4.68
C LEU A 24 -0.99 -1.32 4.59
N ASP A 25 -1.40 -0.96 3.38
CA ASP A 25 -1.93 0.35 3.07
C ASP A 25 -3.34 0.54 3.63
N ASN A 26 -3.54 1.61 4.41
CA ASN A 26 -4.79 1.85 5.15
C ASN A 26 -5.18 0.74 6.15
N THR A 27 -4.29 -0.23 6.40
CA THR A 27 -4.48 -1.34 7.34
C THR A 27 -3.56 -1.21 8.54
N LEU A 28 -2.24 -1.15 8.34
CA LEU A 28 -1.25 -0.98 9.42
C LEU A 28 -0.93 0.49 9.72
N TYR A 29 -1.44 1.40 8.88
CA TYR A 29 -1.50 2.82 9.19
C TYR A 29 -2.90 3.35 8.85
N PRO A 30 -3.40 4.38 9.53
CA PRO A 30 -4.75 4.87 9.32
C PRO A 30 -4.88 5.62 7.99
N ALA A 31 -6.00 5.43 7.28
CA ALA A 31 -6.30 6.15 6.03
C ALA A 31 -6.27 7.69 6.16
N ALA A 32 -6.42 8.21 7.38
CA ALA A 32 -6.36 9.64 7.68
C ALA A 32 -5.00 10.29 7.35
N CYS A 33 -3.89 9.54 7.28
CA CYS A 33 -2.60 10.10 6.84
C CYS A 33 -2.57 10.40 5.33
N ASN A 34 -3.54 9.89 4.57
CA ASN A 34 -3.77 10.17 3.16
C ASN A 34 -2.53 9.95 2.25
N LEU A 35 -1.67 9.00 2.61
CA LEU A 35 -0.42 8.69 1.89
C LEU A 35 -0.67 8.38 0.40
N PHE A 36 -1.79 7.71 0.10
CA PHE A 36 -2.17 7.32 -1.26
C PHE A 36 -2.44 8.52 -2.18
N ALA A 37 -2.76 9.71 -1.65
CA ALA A 37 -2.93 10.92 -2.48
C ALA A 37 -1.61 11.35 -3.13
N GLN A 38 -0.48 11.19 -2.42
CA GLN A 38 0.85 11.44 -2.98
C GLN A 38 1.16 10.43 -4.09
N VAL A 39 0.96 9.14 -3.81
CA VAL A 39 1.17 8.06 -4.78
C VAL A 39 0.33 8.27 -6.03
N SER A 40 -0.98 8.57 -5.89
CA SER A 40 -1.88 8.79 -7.02
C SER A 40 -1.42 9.95 -7.90
N THR A 41 -0.86 11.01 -7.32
CA THR A 41 -0.28 12.14 -8.06
C THR A 41 0.94 11.71 -8.87
N LEU A 42 1.87 10.97 -8.26
CA LEU A 42 3.08 10.49 -8.92
C LEU A 42 2.78 9.46 -10.03
N ILE A 43 1.76 8.62 -9.85
CA ILE A 43 1.28 7.74 -10.93
C ILE A 43 0.80 8.59 -12.12
N GLY A 44 0.03 9.65 -11.87
CA GLY A 44 -0.43 10.55 -12.93
C GLY A 44 0.73 11.21 -13.69
N HIS A 45 1.75 11.67 -12.96
CA HIS A 45 2.98 12.21 -13.57
C HIS A 45 3.72 11.14 -14.39
N TYR A 46 3.85 9.92 -13.87
CA TYR A 46 4.50 8.83 -14.61
C TYR A 46 3.77 8.52 -15.91
N VAL A 47 2.43 8.41 -15.87
CA VAL A 47 1.61 8.17 -17.07
C VAL A 47 1.78 9.30 -18.07
N ARG A 48 1.72 10.56 -17.60
CA ARG A 48 1.90 11.75 -18.42
C ARG A 48 3.24 11.72 -19.16
N ASP A 49 4.33 11.52 -18.42
CA ASP A 49 5.68 11.62 -18.94
C ASP A 49 6.01 10.41 -19.84
N THR A 50 5.57 9.22 -19.47
CA THR A 50 5.81 7.98 -20.25
C THR A 50 5.08 7.98 -21.58
N LEU A 51 3.85 8.50 -21.61
CA LEU A 51 3.00 8.49 -22.79
C LEU A 51 2.98 9.84 -23.54
N SER A 52 3.75 10.83 -23.05
CA SER A 52 3.78 12.19 -23.60
C SER A 52 2.39 12.82 -23.74
N LEU A 53 1.58 12.71 -22.69
CA LEU A 53 0.19 13.18 -22.65
C LEU A 53 0.07 14.51 -21.93
N GLU A 54 -1.05 15.22 -22.14
CA GLU A 54 -1.44 16.34 -21.29
C GLU A 54 -2.00 15.84 -19.93
N PRO A 55 -1.95 16.64 -18.85
CA PRO A 55 -2.35 16.20 -17.51
C PRO A 55 -3.74 15.56 -17.41
N ASP A 56 -4.75 16.15 -18.05
CA ASP A 56 -6.13 15.63 -18.01
C ASP A 56 -6.26 14.29 -18.72
N GLU A 57 -5.52 14.09 -19.81
CA GLU A 57 -5.51 12.83 -20.55
C GLU A 57 -4.75 11.75 -19.79
N ALA A 58 -3.61 12.09 -19.20
CA ALA A 58 -2.87 11.19 -18.32
C ALA A 58 -3.72 10.71 -17.13
N TYR A 59 -4.50 11.62 -16.53
CA TYR A 59 -5.45 11.24 -15.46
C TYR A 59 -6.52 10.27 -15.96
N ARG A 60 -7.09 10.50 -17.15
CA ARG A 60 -8.07 9.57 -17.75
C ARG A 60 -7.44 8.20 -18.00
N VAL A 61 -6.23 8.14 -18.57
CA VAL A 61 -5.50 6.88 -18.81
C VAL A 61 -5.19 6.16 -17.50
N GLN A 62 -4.74 6.89 -16.48
CA GLN A 62 -4.49 6.33 -15.14
C GLN A 62 -5.73 5.63 -14.59
N LYS A 63 -6.90 6.29 -14.64
CA LYS A 63 -8.16 5.74 -14.14
C LYS A 63 -8.67 4.60 -15.01
N ASP A 64 -8.62 4.74 -16.32
CA ASP A 64 -8.98 3.69 -17.27
C ASP A 64 -8.17 2.41 -17.00
N TYR A 65 -6.85 2.54 -16.88
CA TYR A 65 -5.98 1.39 -16.63
C TYR A 65 -6.23 0.77 -15.25
N PHE A 66 -6.45 1.60 -14.23
CA PHE A 66 -6.84 1.10 -12.92
C PHE A 66 -8.14 0.27 -12.99
N HIS A 67 -9.16 0.74 -13.70
CA HIS A 67 -10.44 0.03 -13.81
C HIS A 67 -10.36 -1.23 -14.67
N ARG A 68 -9.67 -1.18 -15.81
CA ARG A 68 -9.59 -2.30 -16.76
C ARG A 68 -8.63 -3.41 -16.33
N TYR A 69 -7.50 -3.06 -15.71
CA TYR A 69 -6.43 -4.00 -15.38
C TYR A 69 -6.29 -4.25 -13.88
N GLY A 70 -7.06 -3.55 -13.03
CA GLY A 70 -6.98 -3.63 -11.57
C GLY A 70 -5.87 -2.76 -10.97
N THR A 71 -4.83 -2.43 -11.73
CA THR A 71 -3.82 -1.43 -11.36
C THR A 71 -3.35 -0.65 -12.59
N THR A 72 -2.99 0.62 -12.41
CA THR A 72 -2.38 1.42 -13.49
C THR A 72 -1.08 0.80 -13.97
N LEU A 73 -0.25 0.25 -13.05
CA LEU A 73 0.98 -0.46 -13.39
C LEU A 73 0.73 -1.61 -14.37
N ARG A 74 -0.25 -2.48 -14.10
CA ARG A 74 -0.54 -3.61 -14.99
C ARG A 74 -0.97 -3.14 -16.37
N GLY A 75 -1.76 -2.07 -16.46
CA GLY A 75 -2.12 -1.45 -17.74
C GLY A 75 -0.90 -0.95 -18.50
N LEU A 76 0.00 -0.21 -17.83
CA LEU A 76 1.23 0.28 -18.44
C LEU A 76 2.16 -0.85 -18.89
N MET A 77 2.29 -1.93 -18.12
CA MET A 77 3.09 -3.09 -18.51
C MET A 77 2.48 -3.83 -19.71
N THR A 78 1.15 -3.94 -19.75
CA THR A 78 0.45 -4.70 -20.80
C THR A 78 0.44 -3.94 -22.13
N GLU A 79 0.24 -2.63 -22.09
CA GLU A 79 0.03 -1.82 -23.29
C GLU A 79 1.32 -1.12 -23.78
N HIS A 80 2.31 -0.90 -22.89
CA HIS A 80 3.50 -0.09 -23.19
C HIS A 80 4.82 -0.73 -22.74
N GLU A 81 4.80 -1.97 -22.24
CA GLU A 81 5.99 -2.76 -21.88
C GLU A 81 6.98 -2.03 -20.94
N ILE A 82 6.47 -1.19 -20.04
CA ILE A 82 7.31 -0.43 -19.11
C ILE A 82 8.06 -1.34 -18.12
N ASP A 83 9.20 -0.86 -17.62
CA ASP A 83 9.89 -1.51 -16.50
C ASP A 83 9.13 -1.25 -15.18
N PRO A 84 8.59 -2.30 -14.52
CA PRO A 84 7.90 -2.15 -13.24
C PRO A 84 8.82 -1.62 -12.12
N ALA A 85 10.12 -1.90 -12.16
CA ALA A 85 11.05 -1.43 -11.13
C ALA A 85 11.22 0.09 -11.19
N ASP A 86 11.38 0.66 -12.40
CA ASP A 86 11.42 2.10 -12.60
C ASP A 86 10.12 2.78 -12.16
N TYR A 87 8.96 2.20 -12.52
CA TYR A 87 7.65 2.70 -12.07
C TYR A 87 7.54 2.72 -10.55
N LEU A 88 7.78 1.59 -9.90
CA LEU A 88 7.61 1.45 -8.45
C LEU A 88 8.53 2.41 -7.71
N ARG A 89 9.79 2.56 -8.16
CA ARG A 89 10.74 3.53 -7.58
C ARG A 89 10.22 4.96 -7.67
N LYS A 90 9.63 5.37 -8.81
CA LYS A 90 9.13 6.74 -9.00
C LYS A 90 7.84 7.02 -8.24
N VAL A 91 6.89 6.08 -8.23
CA VAL A 91 5.57 6.32 -7.60
C VAL A 91 5.57 6.16 -6.09
N HIS A 92 6.61 5.53 -5.53
CA HIS A 92 6.84 5.42 -4.09
C HIS A 92 7.85 6.45 -3.55
N ASP A 93 8.29 7.41 -4.36
CA ASP A 93 9.10 8.55 -3.91
C ASP A 93 8.21 9.58 -3.22
N ILE A 94 7.67 9.21 -2.06
CA ILE A 94 6.68 9.97 -1.29
C ILE A 94 7.19 10.31 0.10
N ASP A 95 6.64 11.37 0.69
CA ASP A 95 6.91 11.70 2.08
C ASP A 95 6.10 10.81 3.02
N VAL A 96 6.79 9.85 3.67
CA VAL A 96 6.22 8.93 4.66
C VAL A 96 6.19 9.51 6.07
N SER A 97 6.74 10.71 6.31
CA SER A 97 6.76 11.32 7.64
C SER A 97 5.37 11.65 8.19
N VAL A 98 4.36 11.69 7.30
CA VAL A 98 2.94 11.83 7.64
C VAL A 98 2.36 10.62 8.38
N VAL A 99 3.08 9.49 8.39
CA VAL A 99 2.70 8.30 9.16
C VAL A 99 3.29 8.41 10.57
N ALA A 100 2.43 8.69 11.54
CA ALA A 100 2.83 8.75 12.93
C ALA A 100 3.28 7.37 13.45
N PRO A 101 4.29 7.31 14.34
CA PRO A 101 4.65 6.07 15.01
C PRO A 101 3.45 5.46 15.76
N ALA A 102 3.28 4.14 15.63
CA ALA A 102 2.20 3.38 16.28
C ALA A 102 2.79 2.33 17.27
N PRO A 103 3.30 2.75 18.44
CA PRO A 103 3.98 1.84 19.37
C PRO A 103 3.07 0.72 19.89
N ASP A 104 1.78 0.99 20.09
CA ASP A 104 0.81 -0.02 20.52
C ASP A 104 0.57 -1.09 19.44
N LEU A 105 0.56 -0.69 18.17
CA LEU A 105 0.48 -1.63 17.04
C LEU A 105 1.74 -2.47 16.95
N ALA A 106 2.92 -1.84 17.10
CA ALA A 106 4.19 -2.56 17.10
C ALA A 106 4.23 -3.62 18.21
N ALA A 107 3.84 -3.25 19.43
CA ALA A 107 3.75 -4.19 20.56
C ALA A 107 2.75 -5.33 20.29
N ALA A 108 1.60 -5.03 19.68
CA ALA A 108 0.61 -6.04 19.32
C ALA A 108 1.11 -7.01 18.24
N LEU A 109 1.81 -6.50 17.22
CA LEU A 109 2.45 -7.33 16.19
C LEU A 109 3.61 -8.16 16.76
N ASP A 110 4.28 -7.64 17.79
CA ASP A 110 5.35 -8.35 18.48
C ASP A 110 4.87 -9.53 19.32
N ASP A 111 3.66 -9.44 19.86
CA ASP A 111 3.02 -10.49 20.66
C ASP A 111 2.40 -11.61 19.80
N LEU A 112 2.30 -11.42 18.47
CA LEU A 112 1.74 -12.43 17.58
C LEU A 112 2.65 -13.68 17.53
N PRO A 113 2.07 -14.89 17.60
CA PRO A 113 2.84 -16.12 17.49
C PRO A 113 3.33 -16.35 16.06
N GLY A 114 4.47 -17.03 15.93
CA GLY A 114 5.07 -17.38 14.64
C GLY A 114 6.30 -16.55 14.30
N ARG A 115 6.91 -16.85 13.15
CA ARG A 115 8.11 -16.16 12.67
C ARG A 115 7.71 -14.94 11.84
N LYS A 116 8.32 -13.79 12.14
CA LYS A 116 8.28 -12.60 11.27
C LYS A 116 9.25 -12.79 10.10
N LEU A 117 8.78 -12.54 8.88
CA LEU A 117 9.53 -12.71 7.63
C LEU A 117 10.07 -11.37 7.14
#